data_AF-A0A3D0SGH3-F1
#
_entry.id   AF-A0A3D0SGH3-F1
#
_cell.length_a   1.000
_cell.length_b   1.000
_cell.length_c   1.000
_cell.angle_alpha   90.00
_cell.angle_beta   90.00
_cell.angle_gamma   90.00
#
_symmetry.space_group_name_H-M   'P 1'
#
loop_
_entity.id
_entity.type
_entity.pdbx_description
1 polymer ?
#
loop_
_entity_poly.entity_id
_entity_poly.type
_entity_poly.pdbx_seq_one_letter_code
_entity_poly.pdbx_strand_id
1 'polypeptide(L)' 'QTPGGGVNITLMTYNGTANIGMVCCNQQIKSLQPLAEYCREAFDMLEASIDDPSLSIDDIGEHSDEVPLSIVSDH' A
#
# COMPACT_ATOMS: atom_id res chain seq x y z
N GLN A 1 -0.49 23.85 -6.97
CA GLN A 1 -1.04 22.50 -7.25
C GLN A 1 -0.12 21.82 -8.25
N THR A 2 0.32 20.59 -7.98
CA THR A 2 0.89 19.72 -9.01
C THR A 2 -0.20 19.45 -10.05
N PRO A 3 0.04 19.67 -11.36
CA PRO A 3 -0.96 19.38 -12.39
C PRO A 3 -1.31 17.89 -12.36
N GLY A 4 -2.58 17.54 -12.12
CA GLY A 4 -3.07 16.17 -12.29
C GLY A 4 -3.86 15.56 -11.13
N GLY A 5 -3.92 16.19 -9.94
CA GLY A 5 -4.70 15.61 -8.82
C GLY A 5 -4.28 14.18 -8.43
N GLY A 6 -3.05 13.79 -8.77
CA GLY A 6 -2.54 12.43 -8.63
C GLY A 6 -1.74 12.22 -7.35
N VAL A 7 -1.13 11.05 -7.27
CA VAL A 7 -0.17 10.66 -6.23
C VAL A 7 1.23 10.69 -6.86
N ASN A 8 2.15 11.42 -6.23
CA ASN A 8 3.57 11.34 -6.55
C ASN A 8 4.21 10.29 -5.64
N ILE A 9 4.89 9.31 -6.23
CA ILE A 9 5.63 8.28 -5.52
C ILE A 9 7.11 8.47 -5.86
N THR A 10 7.95 8.59 -4.84
CA THR A 10 9.40 8.72 -4.98
C THR A 10 10.07 7.54 -4.29
N LEU A 11 10.92 6.84 -5.03
CA LEU A 11 11.71 5.73 -4.52
C LEU A 11 13.17 6.16 -4.45
N MET A 12 13.77 6.03 -3.27
CA MET A 12 15.17 6.37 -3.05
C MET A 12 15.84 5.24 -2.28
N THR A 13 16.81 4.59 -2.91
CA THR A 13 17.66 3.61 -2.26
C THR A 13 18.90 4.30 -1.71
N TYR A 14 19.13 4.16 -0.41
CA TYR A 14 20.31 4.71 0.26
C TYR A 14 20.73 3.82 1.41
N ASN A 15 22.03 3.52 1.50
CA ASN A 15 22.63 2.70 2.57
C ASN A 15 21.90 1.35 2.80
N GLY A 16 21.53 0.66 1.72
CA GLY A 16 20.82 -0.62 1.80
C GLY A 16 19.33 -0.51 2.19
N THR A 17 18.79 0.70 2.31
CA THR A 17 17.36 0.92 2.61
C THR A 17 16.66 1.53 1.40
N ALA A 18 15.54 0.93 1.00
CA ALA A 18 14.61 1.54 0.03
C ALA A 18 13.62 2.43 0.79
N ASN A 19 13.69 3.75 0.57
CA ASN A 19 12.76 4.72 1.12
C ASN A 19 11.70 5.04 0.07
N ILE A 20 10.43 4.99 0.46
CA ILE A 20 9.30 5.26 -0.42
C ILE A 20 8.56 6.48 0.14
N GLY A 21 8.68 7.60 -0.55
CA GLY A 21 7.94 8.82 -0.24
C GLY A 21 6.69 8.92 -1.09
N MET A 22 5.55 9.22 -0.47
CA MET A 22 4.28 9.40 -1.18
C MET A 22 3.69 10.78 -0.87
N VAL A 23 3.33 11.53 -1.91
CA VAL A 23 2.70 12.85 -1.78
C VAL A 23 1.46 12.90 -2.65
N CYS A 24 0.30 13.07 -2.02
CA CYS A 24 -0.97 13.25 -2.70
C CYS A 24 -1.51 14.65 -2.46
N CYS A 25 -1.95 15.30 -3.54
CA CYS A 25 -2.60 16.62 -3.46
C CYS A 25 -4.12 16.54 -3.69
N ASN A 26 -4.68 15.33 -3.77
CA ASN A 26 -6.11 15.11 -3.93
C ASN A 26 -6.80 15.03 -2.57
N GLN A 27 -7.69 15.99 -2.29
CA GLN A 27 -8.42 16.07 -1.03
C GLN A 27 -9.53 15.02 -0.90
N GLN A 28 -9.90 14.31 -1.97
CA GLN A 28 -10.87 13.21 -1.93
C GLN A 28 -10.24 11.90 -1.44
N ILE A 29 -8.91 11.76 -1.51
CA ILE A 29 -8.19 10.62 -0.96
C ILE A 29 -7.97 10.87 0.53
N LYS A 30 -8.66 10.08 1.36
CA LYS A 30 -8.64 10.24 2.84
C LYS A 30 -7.35 9.71 3.48
N SER A 31 -6.70 8.75 2.84
CA SER A 31 -5.50 8.10 3.35
C SER A 31 -4.70 7.48 2.21
N LEU A 32 -3.37 7.52 2.33
CA LEU A 32 -2.44 6.77 1.49
C LEU A 32 -2.02 5.44 2.13
N GLN A 33 -2.57 5.12 3.31
CA GLN A 33 -2.23 3.90 4.05
C GLN A 33 -2.36 2.62 3.19
N PRO A 34 -3.45 2.40 2.42
CA PRO A 34 -3.56 1.18 1.59
C PRO A 34 -2.45 1.08 0.54
N LEU A 35 -2.05 2.22 -0.04
CA LEU A 35 -0.95 2.26 -1.00
C LEU A 35 0.40 2.00 -0.32
N ALA A 36 0.59 2.49 0.91
CA ALA A 36 1.78 2.23 1.69
C ALA A 36 1.91 0.74 2.07
N GLU A 37 0.80 0.11 2.45
CA GLU A 37 0.72 -1.32 2.75
C GLU A 37 0.99 -2.16 1.52
N TYR A 38 0.37 -1.84 0.38
CA TYR A 38 0.67 -2.46 -0.90
C TYR A 38 2.16 -2.41 -1.23
N CYS A 39 2.79 -1.23 -1.10
CA CYS A 39 4.22 -1.10 -1.38
C CYS A 39 5.04 -1.98 -0.44
N ARG A 40 4.74 -1.99 0.85
CA ARG A 40 5.45 -2.84 1.81
C ARG A 40 5.35 -4.32 1.40
N GLU A 41 4.15 -4.82 1.15
CA GLU A 41 3.94 -6.21 0.72
C GLU A 41 4.67 -6.54 -0.58
N ALA A 42 4.67 -5.62 -1.54
CA ALA A 42 5.39 -5.79 -2.80
C ALA A 42 6.89 -5.98 -2.58
N PHE A 43 7.48 -5.17 -1.69
CA PHE A 43 8.91 -5.24 -1.41
C PHE A 43 9.26 -6.46 -0.56
N ASP A 44 8.42 -6.84 0.40
CA ASP A 44 8.59 -8.07 1.18
C ASP A 44 8.55 -9.31 0.27
N MET A 45 7.60 -9.35 -0.67
CA MET A 45 7.49 -10.43 -1.66
C MET A 45 8.66 -10.42 -2.65
N LEU A 46 9.11 -9.25 -3.09
CA LEU A 46 10.30 -9.11 -3.94
C LEU A 46 11.55 -9.67 -3.26
N GLU A 47 11.74 -9.37 -1.97
CA GLU A 47 12.84 -9.94 -1.18
C GLU A 47 12.71 -11.46 -1.07
N ALA A 48 11.53 -11.97 -0.73
CA ALA A 48 11.28 -13.41 -0.61
C ALA A 48 11.44 -14.18 -1.94
N SER A 49 11.16 -13.53 -3.08
CA SER A 49 11.30 -14.14 -4.41
C SER A 49 12.73 -14.57 -4.78
N ILE A 50 13.72 -14.02 -4.07
CA ILE A 50 15.13 -14.43 -4.20
C ILE A 50 15.30 -15.88 -3.76
N ASP A 51 14.60 -16.27 -2.69
CA ASP A 51 14.68 -17.59 -2.08
C ASP A 51 13.62 -18.55 -2.64
N ASP A 52 12.45 -18.04 -3.01
CA ASP A 52 11.34 -18.81 -3.58
C ASP A 52 10.84 -18.22 -4.92
N PRO A 53 11.30 -18.74 -6.06
CA PRO A 53 10.88 -18.26 -7.38
C PRO A 53 9.46 -18.67 -7.76
N SER A 54 8.76 -19.44 -6.92
CA SER A 54 7.36 -19.85 -7.17
C SER A 54 6.34 -18.83 -6.65
N LEU A 55 6.77 -17.81 -5.91
CA LEU A 55 5.92 -16.73 -5.43
C LEU A 55 5.26 -15.98 -6.59
N SER A 56 3.96 -15.73 -6.45
CA SER A 56 3.15 -14.96 -7.40
C SER A 56 2.65 -13.67 -6.76
N ILE A 57 2.37 -12.68 -7.60
CA ILE A 57 1.83 -11.38 -7.21
C ILE A 57 0.29 -11.34 -7.17
N ASP A 58 -0.39 -12.46 -7.39
CA ASP A 58 -1.83 -12.49 -7.66
C ASP A 58 -2.69 -11.95 -6.49
N ASP A 59 -2.23 -12.09 -5.25
CA ASP A 59 -2.99 -11.74 -4.03
C ASP A 59 -2.47 -10.47 -3.33
N ILE A 60 -1.56 -9.72 -3.97
CA ILE A 60 -0.94 -8.56 -3.35
C ILE A 60 -1.94 -7.40 -3.12
N GLY A 61 -1.96 -6.85 -1.90
CA GLY A 61 -2.88 -5.77 -1.53
C GLY A 61 -4.33 -6.21 -1.33
N GLU A 62 -4.62 -7.52 -1.35
CA GLU A 62 -5.93 -8.02 -0.96
C GLU A 62 -6.07 -7.96 0.57
N HIS A 63 -6.82 -6.95 1.04
CA HIS A 63 -7.15 -6.78 2.45
C HIS A 63 -8.66 -6.90 2.65
N SER A 64 -9.08 -7.83 3.52
CA SER A 64 -10.45 -7.82 4.05
C SER A 64 -10.56 -6.69 5.08
N ASP A 65 -11.17 -5.57 4.71
CA ASP A 65 -11.55 -4.55 5.69
C ASP A 65 -12.50 -5.20 6.70
N GLU A 66 -12.04 -5.41 7.95
CA GLU A 66 -12.91 -5.81 9.05
C GLU A 66 -13.90 -4.66 9.31
N VAL A 67 -15.06 -4.73 8.65
CA VAL A 67 -16.17 -3.83 8.95
C VAL A 67 -16.63 -4.15 10.38
N PRO A 68 -16.60 -3.19 11.32
CA PRO A 68 -17.12 -3.44 12.66
C PRO A 68 -18.59 -3.81 12.53
N LEU A 69 -18.95 -5.03 12.93
CA LEU A 69 -20.34 -5.46 13.00
C LEU A 69 -21.07 -4.57 14.02
N SER A 70 -21.78 -3.55 13.55
CA SER A 70 -22.69 -2.79 14.41
C SER A 70 -23.90 -3.68 14.69
N ILE A 71 -23.91 -4.37 15.84
CA ILE A 71 -25.08 -5.09 16.32
C ILE A 71 -26.16 -4.04 16.62
N VAL A 72 -27.15 -3.90 15.74
CA VAL A 72 -28.40 -3.19 16.04
C VAL A 72 -29.28 -4.17 16.81
N SER A 73 -29.40 -3.97 18.12
CA SER A 73 -30.36 -4.70 18.93
C SER A 73 -31.70 -3.96 18.85
N ASP A 74 -32.57 -4.40 17.93
CA ASP A 74 -33.97 -3.97 17.93
C ASP A 74 -34.71 -4.67 19.08
N HIS A 75 -35.36 -3.86 19.93
CA HIS A 75 -36.18 -4.29 21.06
C HIS A 75 -37.67 -4.16 20.71
#